data_AF-A0A853CCQ6-F1
#
_entry.id   AF-A0A853CCQ6-F1
#
_cell.length_a   1.000
_cell.length_b   1.000
_cell.length_c   1.000
_cell.angle_alpha   90.00
_cell.angle_beta   90.00
_cell.angle_gamma   90.00
#
_symmetry.space_group_name_H-M   'P 1'
#
loop_
_entity.id
_entity.type
_entity.pdbx_description
1 polymer ?
#
loop_
_entity_poly.entity_id
_entity_poly.type
_entity_poly.pdbx_seq_one_letter_code
_entity_poly.pdbx_strand_id
1 'polypeptide(L)' 'MRRTGSFDCPSDAARAVDPEDWRRLMPAAREAAGRLAAAGDVEVTQRGAVVDVATARGPVRIRRPSRN' A
#
# COMPACT_ATOMS: atom_id res chain seq x y z
N MET A 1 -0.17 -13.50 13.07
CA MET A 1 -1.13 -12.41 13.41
C MET A 1 -0.70 -11.14 12.68
N ARG A 2 -1.56 -10.55 11.84
CA ARG A 2 -1.32 -9.20 11.30
C ARG A 2 -1.42 -8.21 12.47
N ARG A 3 -0.45 -7.32 12.64
CA ARG A 3 -0.54 -6.24 13.62
C ARG A 3 -1.69 -5.33 13.18
N THR A 4 -2.58 -4.92 14.09
CA THR A 4 -3.67 -3.97 13.79
C THR A 4 -3.10 -2.77 13.02
N GLY A 5 -3.61 -2.53 11.81
CA GLY A 5 -3.14 -1.47 10.90
C GLY A 5 -2.03 -1.87 9.90
N SER A 6 -1.60 -3.14 9.85
CA SER A 6 -0.66 -3.61 8.81
C SER A 6 -1.41 -4.15 7.59
N PHE A 7 -1.60 -3.30 6.58
CA PHE A 7 -2.19 -3.64 5.29
C PHE A 7 -1.12 -4.13 4.33
N ASP A 8 -1.38 -5.22 3.59
CA ASP A 8 -0.43 -5.74 2.59
C ASP A 8 -0.68 -5.18 1.18
N CYS A 9 -1.78 -4.49 0.94
CA CYS A 9 -2.02 -3.77 -0.31
C CYS A 9 -2.97 -2.57 -0.12
N PRO A 10 -2.99 -1.61 -1.07
CA PRO A 10 -3.85 -0.43 -0.98
C PRO A 10 -5.35 -0.76 -0.93
N SER A 11 -5.80 -1.82 -1.59
CA SER A 11 -7.22 -2.21 -1.57
C SER A 11 -7.67 -2.71 -0.20
N ASP A 12 -6.80 -3.34 0.59
CA ASP A 12 -7.15 -3.78 1.95
C ASP A 12 -7.31 -2.57 2.88
N ALA A 13 -6.44 -1.57 2.74
CA ALA A 13 -6.56 -0.31 3.47
C ALA A 13 -7.85 0.42 3.09
N ALA A 14 -8.18 0.48 1.80
CA ALA A 14 -9.42 1.08 1.32
C ALA A 14 -10.67 0.35 1.84
N ARG A 15 -10.68 -0.99 1.80
CA ARG A 15 -11.79 -1.82 2.30
C ARG A 15 -11.99 -1.72 3.81
N ALA A 16 -10.93 -1.46 4.56
CA ALA A 16 -11.04 -1.23 6.00
C ALA A 16 -11.70 0.11 6.34
N VAL A 17 -11.68 1.08 5.42
CA VAL A 17 -12.32 2.40 5.59
C VAL A 17 -13.76 2.38 5.08
N ASP A 18 -13.98 1.90 3.86
CA ASP A 18 -15.31 1.74 3.28
C ASP A 18 -15.35 0.45 2.46
N PRO A 19 -15.94 -0.64 2.97
CA PRO A 19 -16.00 -1.91 2.25
C PRO A 19 -16.92 -1.88 1.03
N GLU A 20 -17.94 -1.01 1.00
CA GLU A 20 -18.93 -0.94 -0.08
C GLU A 20 -18.41 -0.11 -1.27
N ASP A 21 -17.68 0.97 -1.00
CA ASP A 21 -17.10 1.84 -2.03
C ASP A 21 -15.59 2.02 -1.88
N TRP A 22 -14.88 0.94 -1.58
CA TRP A 22 -13.40 0.98 -1.50
C TRP A 22 -12.74 1.43 -2.81
N ARG A 23 -13.42 1.27 -3.96
CA ARG A 23 -12.87 1.62 -5.27
C ARG A 23 -12.66 3.13 -5.42
N ARG A 24 -13.57 3.98 -4.91
CA ARG A 24 -13.36 5.44 -4.91
C ARG A 24 -12.17 5.87 -4.04
N LEU A 25 -11.80 5.05 -3.06
CA LEU A 25 -10.70 5.33 -2.13
C LEU A 25 -9.33 4.87 -2.66
N MET A 26 -9.28 4.16 -3.79
CA MET A 26 -8.02 3.65 -4.35
C MET A 26 -6.96 4.74 -4.60
N PRO A 27 -7.29 5.93 -5.17
CA PRO A 27 -6.32 7.01 -5.30
C PRO A 27 -5.73 7.42 -3.95
N ALA A 28 -6.58 7.66 -2.95
CA ALA A 28 -6.15 8.06 -1.60
C ALA A 28 -5.29 6.98 -0.92
N ALA A 29 -5.66 5.69 -1.07
CA ALA A 29 -4.89 4.58 -0.52
C ALA A 29 -3.50 4.46 -1.17
N ARG A 30 -3.40 4.70 -2.49
CA ARG A 30 -2.11 4.71 -3.20
C ARG A 30 -1.24 5.89 -2.77
N GLU A 31 -1.82 7.08 -2.64
CA GLU A 31 -1.09 8.24 -2.13
C GLU A 31 -0.56 8.02 -0.71
N ALA A 32 -1.38 7.45 0.18
CA ALA A 32 -0.95 7.13 1.54
C ALA A 32 0.22 6.13 1.55
N ALA A 33 0.14 5.08 0.73
CA ALA A 33 1.24 4.13 0.55
C ALA A 33 2.51 4.83 0.02
N GLY A 34 2.35 5.78 -0.90
CA GLY A 34 3.46 6.56 -1.46
C GLY A 34 4.14 7.44 -0.42
N ARG A 35 3.36 8.13 0.42
CA ARG A 35 3.89 8.94 1.53
C ARG A 35 4.67 8.10 2.53
N LEU A 36 4.14 6.93 2.91
CA LEU A 36 4.85 6.01 3.81
C LEU A 36 6.13 5.46 3.18
N ALA A 37 6.12 5.18 1.87
CA ALA A 37 7.31 4.73 1.16
C ALA A 37 8.38 5.83 1.08
N ALA A 38 7.97 7.07 0.80
CA ALA A 38 8.86 8.23 0.80
C ALA A 38 9.45 8.52 2.18
N ALA A 39 8.71 8.24 3.27
CA ALA A 39 9.20 8.33 4.64
C ALA A 39 10.15 7.17 5.03
N GLY A 40 10.27 6.12 4.20
CA GLY A 40 11.05 4.92 4.50
C GLY A 40 10.36 3.97 5.49
N ASP A 41 9.08 4.19 5.79
CA ASP A 41 8.31 3.36 6.74
C ASP A 41 7.86 2.03 6.12
N VAL A 42 7.72 1.98 4.79
CA VAL A 42 7.29 0.81 4.02
C VAL A 42 8.01 0.73 2.67
N GLU A 43 7.99 -0.44 2.06
CA GLU A 43 8.32 -0.62 0.65
C GLU A 43 7.07 -1.03 -0.12
N VAL A 44 6.87 -0.42 -1.28
CA VAL A 44 5.86 -0.86 -2.25
C VAL A 44 6.55 -1.71 -3.31
N THR A 45 6.01 -2.91 -3.55
CA THR A 45 6.56 -3.85 -4.53
C THR A 45 5.53 -4.26 -5.57
N GLN A 46 6.00 -4.54 -6.77
CA GLN A 46 5.22 -5.18 -7.82
C GLN A 46 6.06 -6.31 -8.42
N ARG A 47 5.50 -7.52 -8.45
CA ARG A 47 6.21 -8.72 -8.93
C ARG A 47 7.58 -8.91 -8.27
N GLY A 48 7.69 -8.57 -6.98
CA GLY A 48 8.91 -8.70 -6.18
C GLY A 48 9.90 -7.54 -6.30
N ALA A 49 9.75 -6.63 -7.26
CA ALA A 49 10.59 -5.44 -7.41
C ALA A 49 10.00 -4.25 -6.64
N VAL A 50 10.84 -3.43 -6.00
CA VAL A 50 10.42 -2.15 -5.40
C VAL A 50 10.01 -1.20 -6.53
N VAL A 51 8.85 -0.58 -6.39
CA VAL A 51 8.28 0.34 -7.38
C VAL A 51 7.73 1.59 -6.71
N ASP A 52 7.70 2.68 -7.47
CA ASP A 52 6.92 3.86 -7.10
C ASP A 52 5.42 3.60 -7.33
N VAL A 53 4.64 3.69 -6.26
CA VAL A 53 3.19 3.47 -6.30
C VAL A 53 2.44 4.57 -7.04
N ALA A 54 3.00 5.77 -7.20
CA ALA A 54 2.35 6.83 -7.97
C ALA A 54 2.29 6.48 -9.47
N THR A 55 3.28 5.73 -9.97
CA THR A 55 3.42 5.39 -11.40
C THR A 55 3.12 3.93 -11.72
N ALA A 56 3.23 3.02 -10.74
CA ALA A 56 2.98 1.60 -10.95
C ALA A 56 1.55 1.32 -11.44
N ARG A 57 1.39 0.55 -12.51
CA ARG A 57 0.07 0.15 -13.01
C ARG A 57 -0.34 -1.21 -12.46
N GLY A 58 -1.59 -1.30 -11.99
CA GLY A 58 -2.15 -2.56 -11.49
C GLY A 58 -1.79 -2.86 -10.02
N PRO A 59 -1.91 -4.14 -9.61
CA PRO A 59 -1.73 -4.57 -8.23
C PRO A 59 -0.31 -4.35 -7.74
N VAL A 60 -0.20 -3.93 -6.48
CA VAL A 60 1.05 -3.73 -5.74
C VAL A 60 0.90 -4.32 -4.33
N ARG A 61 2.02 -4.61 -3.69
CA ARG A 61 2.10 -5.07 -2.30
C ARG A 61 2.87 -4.07 -1.44
N ILE A 62 2.45 -3.91 -0.20
CA ILE A 62 3.09 -3.10 0.82
C ILE A 62 3.74 -4.05 1.82
N ARG A 63 5.02 -3.85 2.11
CA ARG A 63 5.74 -4.60 3.14
C ARG A 63 6.55 -3.65 4.01
N ARG A 64 6.98 -4.13 5.18
CA ARG A 64 7.98 -3.38 5.95
C ARG A 64 9.31 -3.37 5.21
N PRO A 65 10.11 -2.30 5.35
CA PRO A 65 11.48 -2.30 4.89
C PRO A 65 12.19 -3.47 5.57
N SER A 66 12.94 -4.24 4.81
CA SER A 66 13.89 -5.18 5.41
C SER A 66 14.93 -4.34 6.14
N ARG A 67 14.84 -4.29 7.48
CA ARG A 67 15.97 -3.82 8.29
C ARG A 67 17.11 -4.81 8.04
N ASN A 68 18.14 -4.34 7.36
CA ASN A 68 19.45 -4.97 7.38
C ASN A 68 20.13 -4.65 8.71
#